data_AF-A0AAD5RX52-F1
#
_entry.id   AF-A0AAD5RX52-F1
#
_cell.length_a   1.000
_cell.length_b   1.000
_cell.length_c   1.000
_cell.angle_alpha   90.00
_cell.angle_beta   90.00
_cell.angle_gamma   90.00
#
_symmetry.space_group_name_H-M   'P 1'
#
loop_
_entity.id
_entity.type
_entity.pdbx_description
1 polymer ?
#
loop_
_entity_poly.entity_id
_entity_poly.type
_entity_poly.pdbx_seq_one_letter_code
_entity_poly.pdbx_strand_id
1 'polypeptide(L)'
;MSDAPDLSSLDSQLTATDKSELQTFLNHTRQRSEIQQRTHVMTDMCFKKCVTGIKSASLDRTEEACLSNCLDRFYDVAKLTVQHLQSHRG
;
A
#
# COMPACT_ATOMS: atom_id res chain seq x y z
N MET A 1 -9.61 -6.81 2.03
CA MET A 1 -10.49 -7.52 1.09
C MET A 1 -9.90 -7.36 -0.29
N SER A 2 -9.56 -8.46 -0.94
CA SER A 2 -8.90 -8.50 -2.24
C SER A 2 -9.84 -9.18 -3.22
N ASP A 3 -10.77 -8.42 -3.77
CA ASP A 3 -11.59 -8.90 -4.88
C ASP A 3 -10.73 -8.76 -6.14
N ALA A 4 -10.02 -9.84 -6.48
CA ALA A 4 -9.45 -9.95 -7.81
C ALA A 4 -10.63 -10.06 -8.79
N PRO A 5 -10.67 -9.26 -9.87
CA PRO A 5 -11.73 -9.36 -10.86
C PRO A 5 -11.75 -10.78 -11.46
N ASP A 6 -12.91 -11.43 -11.41
CA ASP A 6 -13.13 -12.73 -12.06
C ASP A 6 -13.21 -12.51 -13.57
N LEU A 7 -12.18 -13.01 -14.27
CA LEU A 7 -11.98 -12.84 -15.71
C LEU A 7 -12.38 -14.09 -16.50
N SER A 8 -12.95 -15.10 -15.84
CA SER A 8 -13.27 -16.40 -16.45
C SER A 8 -14.19 -16.29 -17.67
N SER A 9 -15.12 -15.32 -17.68
CA SER A 9 -16.05 -15.09 -18.80
C SER A 9 -15.43 -14.34 -19.99
N LEU A 10 -14.31 -13.66 -19.77
CA LEU A 10 -13.60 -12.89 -20.80
C LEU A 10 -12.55 -13.76 -21.51
N ASP A 11 -12.10 -14.84 -20.87
CA ASP A 11 -11.00 -15.67 -21.36
C ASP A 11 -11.28 -16.38 -22.70
N SER A 12 -12.55 -16.67 -23.00
CA SER A 12 -12.98 -17.25 -24.29
C SER A 12 -13.13 -16.20 -25.41
N GLN A 13 -13.03 -14.91 -25.11
CA GLN A 13 -13.24 -13.80 -26.04
C GLN A 13 -11.96 -13.04 -26.39
N LEU A 14 -10.83 -13.37 -25.74
CA LEU A 14 -9.56 -12.66 -25.87
C LEU A 14 -8.55 -13.44 -26.70
N THR A 15 -7.76 -12.74 -27.52
CA THR A 15 -6.60 -13.33 -28.20
C THR A 15 -5.46 -13.58 -27.20
N ALA A 16 -4.48 -14.41 -27.56
CA ALA A 16 -3.31 -14.64 -26.71
C ALA A 16 -2.54 -13.35 -26.38
N THR A 17 -2.51 -12.40 -27.33
CA THR A 17 -1.92 -11.08 -27.15
C THR A 17 -2.70 -10.27 -26.11
N ASP A 18 -4.03 -10.18 -26.25
CA ASP A 18 -4.88 -9.43 -25.33
C ASP A 18 -4.78 -9.97 -23.89
N LYS A 19 -4.69 -11.31 -23.74
CA LYS A 19 -4.49 -11.95 -22.43
C LYS A 19 -3.19 -11.50 -21.77
N SER A 20 -2.10 -11.44 -22.54
CA SER A 20 -0.78 -11.01 -22.04
C SER A 20 -0.78 -9.54 -21.62
N GLU A 21 -1.37 -8.66 -22.44
CA GLU A 21 -1.48 -7.23 -22.13
C GLU A 21 -2.38 -6.97 -20.93
N LEU A 22 -3.52 -7.66 -20.86
CA LEU A 22 -4.45 -7.57 -19.73
C LEU A 22 -3.79 -8.05 -18.44
N GLN A 23 -3.06 -9.16 -18.45
CA GLN A 23 -2.32 -9.63 -17.27
C GLN A 23 -1.32 -8.58 -16.78
N THR A 24 -0.61 -7.93 -17.70
CA THR A 24 0.32 -6.84 -17.38
C THR A 24 -0.41 -5.65 -16.77
N PHE A 25 -1.52 -5.23 -17.37
CA PHE A 25 -2.36 -4.15 -16.86
C PHE A 25 -2.91 -4.44 -15.46
N LEU A 26 -3.39 -5.65 -15.22
CA LEU A 26 -3.93 -6.07 -13.92
C LEU A 26 -2.85 -6.07 -12.85
N ASN A 27 -1.65 -6.58 -13.16
CA ASN A 27 -0.53 -6.55 -12.23
C ASN A 27 -0.17 -5.11 -11.85
N HIS A 28 -0.09 -4.20 -12.82
CA HIS A 28 0.17 -2.78 -12.54
C HIS A 28 -0.95 -2.12 -11.75
N THR A 29 -2.21 -2.41 -12.09
CA THR A 29 -3.38 -1.85 -11.40
C THR A 29 -3.46 -2.32 -9.96
N ARG A 30 -3.20 -3.62 -9.73
CA ARG A 30 -3.11 -4.20 -8.40
C ARG A 30 -2.01 -3.54 -7.59
N GLN A 31 -0.80 -3.43 -8.14
CA GLN A 31 0.32 -2.80 -7.45
C GLN A 31 -0.03 -1.35 -7.04
N ARG A 32 -0.63 -0.58 -7.95
CA ARG A 32 -1.09 0.80 -7.68
C ARG A 32 -2.15 0.84 -6.58
N SER A 33 -3.15 -0.04 -6.63
CA SER A 33 -4.19 -0.13 -5.60
C SER A 33 -3.61 -0.47 -4.23
N GLU A 34 -2.66 -1.41 -4.16
CA GLU A 34 -2.00 -1.76 -2.92
C GLU A 34 -1.16 -0.60 -2.36
N ILE A 35 -0.49 0.19 -3.21
CA ILE A 35 0.23 1.40 -2.80
C ILE A 35 -0.77 2.44 -2.27
N GLN A 36 -1.88 2.68 -2.99
CA GLN A 36 -2.90 3.63 -2.57
C GLN A 36 -3.47 3.29 -1.20
N GLN A 37 -3.79 2.01 -0.97
CA GLN A 37 -4.30 1.55 0.31
C GLN A 37 -3.29 1.75 1.44
N ARG A 38 -2.01 1.42 1.18
CA ARG A 38 -0.92 1.62 2.15
C ARG A 38 -0.73 3.11 2.46
N THR A 39 -0.76 3.98 1.45
CA THR A 39 -0.69 5.43 1.62
C THR A 39 -1.80 5.91 2.53
N HIS A 40 -3.06 5.54 2.28
CA HIS A 40 -4.18 5.94 3.13
C HIS A 40 -4.01 5.50 4.60
N VAL A 41 -3.58 4.25 4.82
CA VAL A 41 -3.35 3.73 6.18
C VAL A 41 -2.23 4.49 6.89
N MET A 42 -1.10 4.72 6.21
CA MET A 42 0.02 5.46 6.79
C MET A 42 -0.34 6.92 7.05
N THR A 43 -1.02 7.59 6.12
CA THR A 43 -1.48 8.96 6.28
C THR A 43 -2.41 9.10 7.48
N ASP A 44 -3.45 8.26 7.60
CA ASP A 44 -4.39 8.33 8.72
C ASP A 44 -3.68 8.12 10.08
N MET A 45 -2.86 7.07 10.16
CA MET A 45 -2.17 6.70 11.39
C MET A 45 -1.13 7.73 11.80
N CYS A 46 -0.27 8.17 10.88
CA CYS A 46 0.78 9.13 11.19
C CYS A 46 0.23 10.53 11.42
N PHE A 47 -0.84 10.93 10.73
CA PHE A 47 -1.53 12.19 11.03
C PHE A 47 -2.05 12.21 12.47
N LYS A 48 -2.76 11.17 12.91
CA LYS A 48 -3.27 11.06 14.29
C LYS A 48 -2.17 11.05 15.35
N LYS A 49 -0.97 10.55 15.01
CA LYS A 49 0.17 10.48 15.95
C LYS A 49 0.97 11.77 16.01
N CYS A 50 1.13 12.45 14.89
CA CYS A 50 2.07 13.55 14.75
C CYS A 50 1.42 14.94 14.70
N VAL A 51 0.18 15.03 14.23
CA VAL A 51 -0.55 16.30 14.12
C VAL A 51 -1.54 16.41 15.28
N THR A 52 -1.11 17.06 16.36
CA THR A 52 -1.94 17.24 17.57
C THR A 52 -2.98 18.36 17.43
N GLY A 53 -2.89 19.15 16.37
CA GLY A 53 -3.82 20.23 16.06
C GLY A 53 -3.31 21.04 14.87
N ILE A 54 -4.23 21.49 14.02
CA ILE A 54 -3.87 22.24 12.81
C ILE A 54 -3.68 23.71 13.18
N LYS A 55 -2.42 24.14 13.26
CA LYS A 55 -2.06 25.54 13.57
C LYS A 55 -1.77 26.36 12.32
N SER A 56 -1.42 25.71 11.21
CA SER A 56 -1.06 26.34 9.94
C SER A 56 -1.44 25.42 8.77
N ALA A 57 -1.43 25.95 7.54
CA ALA A 57 -1.67 25.17 6.33
C ALA A 57 -0.47 24.26 5.94
N SER A 58 0.71 24.53 6.50
CA SER A 58 1.93 23.77 6.29
C SER A 58 2.30 22.99 7.55
N LEU A 59 3.05 21.90 7.36
CA LEU A 59 3.65 21.16 8.46
C LEU A 59 4.74 22.02 9.10
N ASP A 60 4.76 22.08 10.42
CA ASP A 60 5.91 22.63 11.13
C ASP A 60 7.06 21.61 11.20
N ARG A 61 8.26 22.07 11.56
CA ARG A 61 9.48 21.23 11.60
C ARG A 61 9.32 19.99 12.52
N THR A 62 8.53 20.11 13.59
CA THR A 62 8.27 19.01 14.53
C THR A 62 7.33 17.99 13.89
N GLU A 63 6.28 18.46 13.22
CA GLU A 63 5.34 17.61 12.48
C GLU A 63 6.05 16.86 11.33
N GLU A 64 6.86 17.55 10.53
CA GLU A 64 7.66 16.94 9.45
C GLU A 64 8.58 15.84 9.99
N ALA A 65 9.35 16.13 11.04
CA ALA A 65 10.24 15.16 11.66
C ALA A 65 9.48 13.97 12.25
N CYS A 66 8.33 14.20 12.90
CA CYS A 66 7.51 13.13 13.44
C CYS A 66 6.94 12.24 12.33
N LEU A 67 6.40 12.83 11.25
CA LEU A 67 5.81 12.09 10.14
C LEU A 67 6.84 11.21 9.41
N SER A 68 8.06 11.72 9.17
CA SER A 68 9.16 10.93 8.60
C SER A 68 9.47 9.73 9.49
N ASN A 69 9.67 9.96 10.79
CA ASN A 69 9.94 8.88 11.73
C ASN A 69 8.79 7.88 11.82
N CYS A 70 7.53 8.34 11.80
CA CYS A 70 6.37 7.47 11.86
C CYS A 70 6.32 6.49 10.68
N LEU A 71 6.56 6.99 9.48
CA LEU A 71 6.59 6.19 8.25
C LEU A 71 7.74 5.18 8.27
N ASP A 72 8.95 5.61 8.65
CA ASP A 72 10.11 4.71 8.76
C ASP A 72 9.86 3.57 9.76
N ARG A 73 9.28 3.89 10.93
CA ARG A 73 8.95 2.89 11.95
C ARG A 73 7.85 1.94 11.50
N PHE A 74 6.88 2.40 10.72
CA PHE A 74 5.88 1.51 10.15
C PHE A 74 6.54 0.48 9.21
N TYR A 75 7.46 0.90 8.34
CA TYR A 75 8.17 -0.02 7.45
C TYR A 75 9.08 -0.98 8.20
N ASP A 76 9.81 -0.51 9.22
CA ASP A 76 10.62 -1.37 10.09
C ASP A 76 9.79 -2.50 10.70
N VAL A 77 8.65 -2.15 11.33
CA VAL A 77 7.78 -3.11 12.00
C VAL A 77 7.11 -4.05 10.99
N ALA A 78 6.65 -3.53 9.85
CA ALA A 78 6.06 -4.35 8.80
C ALA A 78 7.05 -5.40 8.28
N LYS A 79 8.30 -4.99 8.01
CA LYS A 79 9.38 -5.88 7.58
C LYS A 79 9.68 -6.95 8.64
N LEU A 80 9.88 -6.55 9.89
CA LEU A 80 10.15 -7.47 11.00
C LEU A 80 9.01 -8.47 11.19
N THR A 81 7.76 -8.03 11.06
CA THR A 81 6.59 -8.90 11.16
C THR A 81 6.60 -9.97 10.08
N VAL A 82 6.87 -9.60 8.82
CA VAL A 82 6.96 -10.55 7.72
C VAL A 82 8.12 -11.54 7.93
N GLN A 83 9.29 -11.05 8.34
CA GLN A 83 10.45 -11.91 8.63
C GLN A 83 10.15 -12.91 9.74
N HIS A 84 9.49 -12.47 10.83
CA HIS A 84 9.09 -13.33 11.93
C HIS A 84 8.08 -14.40 11.50
N LEU A 85 7.10 -14.04 10.67
CA LEU A 85 6.14 -15.00 10.13
C LEU A 85 6.80 -16.01 9.18
N GLN A 86 7.83 -15.60 8.44
CA GLN A 86 8.60 -16.51 7.58
C GLN A 86 9.45 -17.48 8.40
N SER A 87 10.06 -17.05 9.51
CA SER A 87 10.87 -17.92 10.36
C SER A 87 10.07 -19.00 11.09
N HIS A 88 8.77 -18.79 11.32
CA HIS A 88 7.87 -19.75 11.96
C HIS A 88 7.14 -20.69 10.99
N ARG A 89 7.41 -20.58 9.68
CA ARG A 89 6.85 -21.48 8.64
C ARG A 89 7.75 -22.68 8.31
N GLY A 90 8.77 -22.95 9.15
CA GLY A 90 9.53 -24.21 9.19
C GLY A 90 9.18 -25.00 10.42
#